data_AF-A0A4P8GYD6-F1
#
_entry.id   AF-A0A4P8GYD6-F1
#
_cell.length_a   1.000
_cell.length_b   1.000
_cell.length_c   1.000
_cell.angle_alpha   90.00
_cell.angle_beta   90.00
_cell.angle_gamma   90.00
#
_symmetry.space_group_name_H-M   'P 1'
#
loop_
_entity.id
_entity.type
_entity.pdbx_description
1 polymer ?
#
loop_
_entity_poly.entity_id
_entity_poly.type
_entity_poly.pdbx_seq_one_letter_code
_entity_poly.pdbx_strand_id
1 'polypeptide(L)' 'MTRKDSPTPGQRKCRVELRERATRMAIEARKDTSTRTGAYRRIGEQLGVNPEALRTWVHVPS' A
#
# COMPACT_ATOMS: atom_id res chain seq x y z
N MET A 1 4.55 14.65 -30.78
CA MET A 1 4.31 14.65 -29.32
C MET A 1 2.80 14.49 -29.12
N THR A 2 2.25 13.44 -28.51
CA THR A 2 2.21 13.21 -27.06
C THR A 2 1.79 11.75 -26.80
N ARG A 3 2.63 10.97 -26.10
CA ARG A 3 2.24 9.64 -25.61
C ARG A 3 1.21 9.83 -24.50
N LYS A 4 -0.05 9.50 -24.78
CA LYS A 4 -1.10 9.45 -23.76
C LYS A 4 -1.09 8.04 -23.18
N ASP A 5 -0.12 7.74 -22.33
CA ASP A 5 -0.10 6.54 -21.46
C ASP A 5 -1.32 6.60 -20.54
N SER A 6 -2.46 6.20 -21.10
CA SER A 6 -3.73 6.08 -20.43
C SER A 6 -3.64 4.77 -19.63
N PRO A 7 -3.79 4.78 -18.29
CA PRO A 7 -3.64 3.55 -17.52
C PRO A 7 -4.73 2.57 -17.96
N THR A 8 -4.29 1.48 -18.59
CA THR A 8 -5.15 0.38 -19.04
C THR A 8 -5.90 -0.19 -17.82
N PRO A 9 -7.14 -0.69 -18.00
CA PRO A 9 -7.97 -1.16 -16.88
C PRO A 9 -7.30 -2.25 -16.02
N GLY A 10 -6.36 -3.02 -16.57
CA GLY A 10 -5.56 -4.00 -15.82
C GLY A 10 -4.64 -3.37 -14.76
N GLN A 11 -4.02 -2.22 -15.04
CA GLN A 11 -3.09 -1.57 -14.10
C GLN A 11 -3.80 -0.98 -12.88
N ARG A 12 -5.06 -0.55 -13.03
CA ARG A 12 -5.83 0.03 -11.91
C ARG A 12 -6.27 -1.06 -10.94
N LYS A 13 -6.73 -2.20 -11.45
CA LYS A 13 -7.21 -3.32 -10.64
C LYS A 13 -6.07 -3.92 -9.80
N CYS A 14 -4.91 -4.16 -10.42
CA CYS A 14 -3.72 -4.61 -9.68
C CYS A 14 -3.28 -3.61 -8.60
N ARG A 15 -3.40 -2.29 -8.84
CA ARG A 15 -3.07 -1.27 -7.85
C ARG A 15 -4.07 -1.22 -6.68
N VAL A 16 -5.36 -1.45 -6.93
CA VAL A 16 -6.38 -1.52 -5.89
C VAL A 16 -6.17 -2.75 -5.01
N GLU A 17 -6.02 -3.93 -5.62
CA GLU A 17 -5.77 -5.17 -4.87
C GLU A 17 -4.49 -5.10 -4.04
N LEU A 18 -3.43 -4.49 -4.59
CA LEU A 18 -2.19 -4.23 -3.87
C LEU A 18 -2.43 -3.30 -2.67
N ARG A 19 -3.17 -2.21 -2.87
CA ARG A 19 -3.51 -1.25 -1.80
C ARG A 19 -4.33 -1.91 -0.69
N GLU A 20 -5.32 -2.72 -1.03
CA GLU A 20 -6.14 -3.44 -0.06
C GLU A 20 -5.30 -4.44 0.75
N ARG A 21 -4.48 -5.25 0.07
CA ARG A 21 -3.56 -6.19 0.71
C ARG A 21 -2.60 -5.48 1.65
N ALA A 22 -1.98 -4.39 1.20
CA ALA A 22 -0.99 -3.66 1.98
C ALA A 22 -1.61 -2.96 3.19
N THR A 23 -2.81 -2.39 3.02
CA THR A 23 -3.59 -1.78 4.11
C THR A 23 -3.96 -2.81 5.17
N ARG A 24 -4.44 -4.00 4.76
CA ARG A 24 -4.75 -5.09 5.69
C ARG A 24 -3.51 -5.54 6.48
N MET A 25 -2.39 -5.78 5.80
CA MET A 25 -1.14 -6.15 6.48
C MET A 25 -0.68 -5.08 7.48
N ALA A 26 -0.84 -3.80 7.13
CA ALA A 26 -0.42 -2.70 8.00
C ALA A 26 -1.32 -2.53 9.24
N ILE A 27 -2.62 -2.80 9.11
CA ILE A 27 -3.56 -2.84 10.23
C ILE A 27 -3.22 -3.99 11.18
N GLU A 28 -3.00 -5.19 10.64
CA GLU A 28 -2.64 -6.36 11.45
C GLU A 28 -1.31 -6.15 12.18
N ALA A 29 -0.27 -5.65 11.49
CA ALA A 29 1.03 -5.39 12.09
C ALA A 29 1.02 -4.24 13.12
N ARG A 30 0.03 -3.35 13.09
CA ARG A 30 -0.17 -2.31 14.12
C ARG A 30 -0.77 -2.85 15.41
N LYS A 31 -1.53 -3.94 15.35
CA LYS A 31 -2.11 -4.59 16.54
C LYS A 31 -1.02 -5.18 17.42
N ASP A 32 0.10 -5.57 16.80
CA ASP A 32 1.28 -6.05 17.51
C ASP A 32 2.14 -4.88 17.99
N THR A 33 2.15 -4.65 19.31
CA THR A 33 2.88 -3.53 19.94
C THR A 33 4.40 -3.67 19.84
N SER A 34 4.90 -4.90 19.68
CA SER A 34 6.33 -5.20 19.57
C SER A 34 6.90 -4.86 18.18
N THR A 35 6.09 -5.00 17.13
CA THR A 35 6.50 -4.80 15.73
C THR A 35 5.90 -3.55 15.07
N ARG A 36 5.06 -2.78 15.79
CA ARG A 36 4.45 -1.54 15.25
C ARG A 36 5.51 -0.55 14.73
N THR A 37 6.66 -0.45 15.42
CA THR A 37 7.75 0.47 15.11
C THR A 37 8.60 -0.11 13.98
N GLY A 38 8.04 -0.15 12.77
CA GLY A 38 8.71 -0.74 11.61
C GLY A 38 7.79 -1.49 10.66
N ALA A 39 6.56 -1.81 11.11
CA ALA A 39 5.53 -2.47 10.32
C ALA A 39 5.40 -1.88 8.90
N TYR A 40 5.22 -0.57 8.79
CA TYR A 40 5.09 0.10 7.49
C TYR A 40 6.30 -0.07 6.57
N ARG A 41 7.51 0.07 7.11
CA ARG A 41 8.75 -0.09 6.35
C ARG A 41 8.87 -1.52 5.83
N ARG A 42 8.69 -2.51 6.71
CA ARG A 42 8.79 -3.93 6.35
C ARG A 42 7.73 -4.34 5.33
N ILE A 43 6.50 -3.84 5.46
CA ILE A 43 5.42 -4.13 4.51
C ILE A 43 5.68 -3.44 3.17
N GLY A 44 6.17 -2.20 3.20
CA GLY A 44 6.58 -1.45 2.01
C GLY A 44 7.70 -2.15 1.24
N GLU A 45 8.76 -2.57 1.93
CA GLU A 45 9.87 -3.33 1.35
C GLU A 45 9.40 -4.66 0.75
N GLN A 46 8.48 -5.38 1.41
CA GLN A 46 7.94 -6.65 0.91
C GLN A 46 7.08 -6.51 -0.35
N LEU A 47 6.35 -5.40 -0.48
CA LEU A 47 5.41 -5.17 -1.58
C LEU A 47 5.95 -4.21 -2.65
N GLY A 48 7.15 -3.65 -2.46
CA GLY A 48 7.69 -2.58 -3.30
C GLY A 48 6.90 -1.27 -3.21
N VAL A 49 6.26 -1.00 -2.07
CA VAL A 49 5.40 0.16 -1.84
C VAL A 49 6.09 1.14 -0.89
N ASN A 50 5.96 2.45 -1.14
CA ASN A 50 6.50 3.45 -0.23
C ASN A 50 5.78 3.35 1.15
N PRO A 51 6.52 3.20 2.27
CA PRO A 51 5.93 3.13 3.61
C PRO A 51 5.11 4.37 4.01
N GLU A 52 5.41 5.55 3.47
CA GLU A 52 4.56 6.74 3.67
C GLU A 52 3.20 6.59 2.99
N ALA A 53 3.14 6.00 1.79
CA ALA A 53 1.88 5.75 1.12
C ALA A 53 0.98 4.80 1.93
N LEU A 54 1.58 3.79 2.58
CA LEU A 54 0.85 2.89 3.48
C LEU A 54 0.26 3.62 4.69
N ARG A 55 0.95 4.63 5.23
CA ARG A 55 0.42 5.46 6.32
C ARG A 55 -0.81 6.24 5.87
N THR A 56 -0.77 6.84 4.68
CA THR A 56 -1.91 7.54 4.09
C THR A 56 -3.08 6.60 3.81
N TRP A 57 -2.84 5.41 3.25
CA TRP A 57 -3.91 4.47 2.92
C TRP A 57 -4.61 3.85 4.12
N VAL A 58 -3.89 3.64 5.24
CA VAL A 58 -4.49 3.18 6.50
C VAL A 58 -5.33 4.28 7.15
N HIS A 59 -5.01 5.55 6.92
CA HIS A 59 -5.73 6.67 7.53
C HIS A 59 -6.96 7.11 6.72
N VAL A 60 -6.93 6.94 5.39
CA VAL A 60 -8.04 7.33 4.51
C VAL A 60 -8.94 6.11 4.28
N PRO A 61 -10.12 6.02 4.91
CA PRO A 61 -11.11 5.02 4.52
C PRO A 61 -11.54 5.33 3.08
N SER A 62 -11.39 4.35 2.18
CA SER A 62 -12.02 4.37 0.85
C SER A 62 -13.45 3.87 0.94
#